data_AF-A0A2A7AP34-F1
#
_entry.id   AF-A0A2A7AP34-F1
#
_cell.length_a   1.000
_cell.length_b   1.000
_cell.length_c   1.000
_cell.angle_alpha   90.00
_cell.angle_beta   90.00
_cell.angle_gamma   90.00
#
_symmetry.space_group_name_H-M   'P 1'
#
loop_
_entity.id
_entity.type
_entity.pdbx_description
1 polymer ?
#
loop_
_entity_poly.entity_id
_entity_poly.type
_entity_poly.pdbx_seq_one_letter_code
_entity_poly.pdbx_strand_id
1 'polypeptide(L)'
;MTGIKRSSKQILPMVIGSTLVLGLIWLNTFIHQNSFSDSYGDFSFLIEIIPAVSLATLLNTLVMFRSAVWQSTYSTADCAQDAAWGAIAMMALLFCEIGGQGNVSFFSYSSVVLGSFTFPKRYIYDFWVIIWFPIQVDAILRAMKHEDFSRDAQQNGFTSLFVMTLEELLFFQAMPNIWQFDLLLLNTFTLAVAVWKYVPTEYAEKSILHVGLYAIIRTLCLPLQLKLPVEGDTICMLSSNWEALKVAVREIATHAAFFGTSDFLKVSAYAHYWLADNRTPVLQLLYYGGWAAVIGLALVLVGFIWVLVKLVDFRNARVHKEWSVYATAAGMLSYRAVCGMLYGFGAPWPVTLPFLGRNSLLDLSFFALILWGAWENIQISRHQHLEDTFVPAETLLDAGDQLHCQVHNPDGTPCTTDYLFDEPVLVSGKEGELSCTADEYALPEKSFTVFTTTVDSRTIRFILEHEPDEWELPDSSANELQQRVRQRYSAYHAPVSMESVHTDEYMEEPYDEDPETV
;
A
#
# COMPACT_ATOMS: atom_id res chain seq x y z
N MET A 1 -8.06 -19.98 24.33
CA MET A 1 -7.75 -20.74 23.09
C MET A 1 -8.02 -20.01 21.74
N THR A 2 -8.44 -18.74 21.70
CA THR A 2 -8.84 -18.04 20.45
C THR A 2 -7.79 -17.10 19.82
N GLY A 3 -6.68 -16.80 20.52
CA GLY A 3 -5.69 -15.77 20.11
C GLY A 3 -4.64 -16.26 19.10
N ILE A 4 -4.02 -17.42 19.35
CA ILE A 4 -3.00 -18.01 18.44
C ILE A 4 -3.62 -18.35 17.07
N LYS A 5 -4.90 -18.75 17.06
CA LYS A 5 -5.68 -18.99 15.83
C LYS A 5 -5.99 -17.72 15.02
N ARG A 6 -5.84 -16.51 15.58
CA ARG A 6 -6.18 -15.24 14.90
C ARG A 6 -4.94 -14.56 14.32
N SER A 7 -3.81 -14.57 15.04
CA SER A 7 -2.49 -14.16 14.51
C SER A 7 -2.07 -15.01 13.30
N SER A 8 -2.21 -16.33 13.39
CA SER A 8 -1.98 -17.27 12.27
C SER A 8 -2.88 -16.98 11.05
N LYS A 9 -4.12 -16.49 11.25
CA LYS A 9 -5.04 -16.17 10.15
C LYS A 9 -4.66 -14.89 9.40
N GLN A 10 -3.94 -13.96 10.02
CA GLN A 10 -3.55 -12.70 9.40
C GLN A 10 -2.25 -12.80 8.59
N ILE A 11 -1.33 -13.70 8.98
CA ILE A 11 -0.07 -13.94 8.24
C ILE A 11 -0.28 -14.87 7.03
N LEU A 12 -1.29 -15.75 7.09
CA LEU A 12 -1.57 -16.74 6.05
C LEU A 12 -1.72 -16.13 4.63
N PRO A 13 -2.45 -15.02 4.40
CA PRO A 13 -2.52 -14.39 3.08
C PRO A 13 -1.16 -13.92 2.55
N MET A 14 -0.25 -13.47 3.43
CA MET A 14 1.10 -13.05 3.03
C MET A 14 1.89 -14.26 2.51
N VAL A 15 1.85 -15.37 3.25
CA VAL A 15 2.54 -16.61 2.85
C VAL A 15 1.98 -17.15 1.53
N ILE A 16 0.65 -17.20 1.39
CA ILE A 16 0.00 -17.65 0.15
C ILE A 16 0.36 -16.73 -1.01
N GLY A 17 0.29 -15.41 -0.81
CA GLY A 17 0.63 -14.41 -1.83
C GLY A 17 2.07 -14.55 -2.31
N SER A 18 3.03 -14.61 -1.39
CA SER A 18 4.44 -14.82 -1.71
C SER A 18 4.67 -16.13 -2.46
N THR A 19 3.98 -17.20 -2.08
CA THR A 19 4.07 -18.50 -2.77
C THR A 19 3.55 -18.42 -4.21
N LEU A 20 2.41 -17.77 -4.42
CA LEU A 20 1.82 -17.56 -5.76
C LEU A 20 2.75 -16.74 -6.65
N VAL A 21 3.32 -15.65 -6.11
CA VAL A 21 4.24 -14.77 -6.84
C VAL A 21 5.52 -15.52 -7.22
N LEU A 22 6.12 -16.28 -6.30
CA LEU A 22 7.27 -17.14 -6.61
C LEU A 22 6.93 -18.16 -7.70
N GLY A 23 5.73 -18.75 -7.69
CA GLY A 23 5.26 -19.65 -8.74
C GLY A 23 5.13 -18.97 -10.11
N LEU A 24 4.61 -17.74 -10.16
CA LEU A 24 4.50 -16.95 -11.41
C LEU A 24 5.87 -16.53 -11.95
N ILE A 25 6.80 -16.14 -11.07
CA ILE A 25 8.19 -15.84 -11.45
C ILE A 25 8.90 -17.08 -12.00
N TRP A 26 8.73 -18.23 -11.33
CA TRP A 26 9.28 -19.50 -11.81
C TRP A 26 8.72 -19.84 -13.19
N LEU A 27 7.42 -19.65 -13.38
CA LEU A 27 6.78 -19.86 -14.68
C LEU A 27 7.32 -18.89 -15.75
N ASN A 28 7.57 -17.63 -15.40
CA ASN A 28 8.20 -16.67 -16.30
C ASN A 28 9.58 -17.15 -16.77
N THR A 29 10.38 -17.64 -15.82
CA THR A 29 11.71 -18.20 -16.09
C THR A 29 11.63 -19.41 -17.01
N PHE A 30 10.72 -20.35 -16.70
CA PHE A 30 10.47 -21.52 -17.52
C PHE A 30 10.08 -21.15 -18.96
N ILE A 31 9.18 -20.18 -19.13
CA ILE A 31 8.77 -19.69 -20.44
C ILE A 31 9.96 -19.09 -21.20
N HIS A 32 10.75 -18.23 -20.54
CA HIS A 32 11.91 -17.59 -21.17
C HIS A 32 13.00 -18.58 -21.57
N GLN A 33 13.32 -19.57 -20.73
CA GLN A 33 14.28 -20.62 -21.06
C GLN A 33 13.87 -21.46 -22.28
N ASN A 34 12.58 -21.73 -22.43
CA ASN A 34 12.06 -22.49 -23.56
C ASN A 34 11.88 -21.65 -24.83
N SER A 35 12.02 -20.32 -24.75
CA SER A 35 11.72 -19.41 -25.86
C SER A 35 12.85 -19.17 -26.88
N PHE A 36 13.88 -20.03 -26.94
CA PHE A 36 15.01 -19.91 -27.89
C PHE A 36 15.78 -18.57 -27.84
N SER A 37 15.62 -17.77 -26.77
CA SER A 37 16.42 -16.55 -26.56
C SER A 37 17.57 -16.83 -25.60
N ASP A 38 18.81 -16.77 -26.10
CA ASP A 38 20.06 -17.21 -25.46
C ASP A 38 20.50 -16.44 -24.19
N SER A 39 19.64 -15.67 -23.52
CA SER A 39 20.06 -14.73 -22.46
C SER A 39 19.46 -14.95 -21.06
N TYR A 40 18.70 -16.02 -20.81
CA TYR A 40 18.06 -16.25 -19.50
C TYR A 40 18.66 -17.48 -18.80
N GLY A 41 19.50 -17.26 -17.78
CA GLY A 41 20.11 -18.32 -16.97
C GLY A 41 19.18 -18.87 -15.88
N ASP A 42 19.52 -20.03 -15.31
CA ASP A 42 18.71 -20.82 -14.35
C ASP A 42 18.28 -20.08 -13.06
N PHE A 43 18.88 -18.92 -12.77
CA PHE A 43 18.62 -18.13 -11.56
C PHE A 43 18.47 -16.63 -11.81
N SER A 44 18.27 -16.20 -13.06
CA SER A 44 18.10 -14.77 -13.40
C SER A 44 17.00 -14.11 -12.56
N PHE A 45 15.95 -14.85 -12.21
CA PHE A 45 14.84 -14.36 -11.42
C PHE A 45 15.15 -14.16 -9.93
N LEU A 46 16.04 -14.95 -9.32
CA LEU A 46 16.45 -14.74 -7.91
C LEU A 46 17.29 -13.46 -7.77
N ILE A 47 18.05 -13.12 -8.81
CA ILE A 47 18.84 -11.89 -8.88
C ILE A 47 17.93 -10.65 -8.90
N GLU A 48 16.70 -10.74 -9.43
CA GLU A 48 15.75 -9.63 -9.48
C GLU A 48 15.03 -9.37 -8.15
N ILE A 49 14.95 -10.35 -7.24
CA ILE A 49 14.22 -10.23 -5.96
C ILE A 49 14.90 -9.23 -5.02
N ILE A 50 16.23 -9.30 -4.89
CA ILE A 50 17.00 -8.40 -4.00
C ILE A 50 16.77 -6.92 -4.36
N PRO A 51 17.02 -6.48 -5.61
CA PRO A 51 16.75 -5.10 -6.01
C PRO A 51 15.26 -4.76 -5.97
N ALA A 52 14.35 -5.71 -6.20
CA ALA A 52 12.92 -5.46 -6.04
C ALA A 52 12.53 -5.12 -4.60
N VAL A 53 13.06 -5.86 -3.61
CA VAL A 53 12.87 -5.59 -2.18
C VAL A 53 13.54 -4.28 -1.78
N SER A 54 14.78 -4.03 -2.22
CA SER A 54 15.46 -2.76 -1.93
C SER A 54 14.70 -1.56 -2.50
N LEU A 55 14.17 -1.67 -3.72
CA LEU A 55 13.34 -0.64 -4.32
C LEU A 55 12.02 -0.49 -3.55
N ALA A 56 11.35 -1.58 -3.18
CA ALA A 56 10.12 -1.51 -2.37
C ALA A 56 10.37 -0.81 -1.02
N THR A 57 11.47 -1.12 -0.34
CA THR A 57 11.86 -0.44 0.90
C THR A 57 12.13 1.04 0.65
N LEU A 58 12.85 1.41 -0.41
CA LEU A 58 13.07 2.81 -0.78
C LEU A 58 11.74 3.54 -1.02
N LEU A 59 10.84 2.94 -1.80
CA LEU A 59 9.52 3.47 -2.11
C LEU A 59 8.68 3.65 -0.85
N ASN A 60 8.70 2.66 0.05
CA ASN A 60 7.99 2.74 1.32
C ASN A 60 8.60 3.83 2.23
N THR A 61 9.92 3.95 2.29
CA THR A 61 10.58 5.04 3.02
C THR A 61 10.20 6.40 2.44
N LEU A 62 10.06 6.53 1.13
CA LEU A 62 9.57 7.76 0.50
C LEU A 62 8.12 8.07 0.88
N VAL A 63 7.24 7.07 0.89
CA VAL A 63 5.85 7.20 1.37
C VAL A 63 5.83 7.68 2.83
N MET A 64 6.62 7.04 3.69
CA MET A 64 6.69 7.37 5.12
C MET A 64 7.31 8.74 5.38
N PHE A 65 8.43 9.07 4.72
CA PHE A 65 9.08 10.39 4.83
C PHE A 65 8.12 11.50 4.41
N ARG A 66 7.41 11.29 3.29
CA ARG A 66 6.41 12.21 2.81
C ARG A 66 5.28 12.43 3.82
N SER A 67 4.80 11.35 4.41
CA SER A 67 3.77 11.39 5.45
C SER A 67 4.24 12.11 6.73
N ALA A 68 5.55 12.12 7.01
CA ALA A 68 6.16 12.78 8.15
C ALA A 68 6.40 14.28 7.91
N VAL A 69 6.70 14.68 6.67
CA VAL A 69 6.87 16.09 6.28
C VAL A 69 5.53 16.83 6.25
N TRP A 70 4.45 16.17 5.84
CA TRP A 70 3.10 16.75 5.76
C TRP A 70 2.22 16.33 6.95
N GLN A 71 2.60 16.80 8.15
CA GLN A 71 1.83 16.64 9.40
C GLN A 71 0.49 17.41 9.40
N SER A 72 -0.31 17.19 10.46
CA SER A 72 -1.72 17.54 10.69
C SER A 72 -2.19 18.98 10.43
N THR A 73 -1.30 19.91 10.06
CA THR A 73 -1.60 21.32 9.84
C THR A 73 -1.68 21.73 8.36
N TYR A 74 -1.57 20.78 7.45
CA TYR A 74 -1.55 21.05 6.01
C TYR A 74 -2.96 21.33 5.46
N SER A 75 -3.19 22.55 4.96
CA SER A 75 -4.50 23.03 4.51
C SER A 75 -4.77 22.73 3.03
N THR A 76 -6.02 22.87 2.60
CA THR A 76 -6.36 22.77 1.17
C THR A 76 -5.77 23.91 0.34
N ALA A 77 -5.52 25.07 0.96
CA ALA A 77 -4.84 26.19 0.32
C ALA A 77 -3.37 25.86 0.04
N ASP A 78 -2.69 25.18 0.97
CA ASP A 78 -1.31 24.72 0.77
C ASP A 78 -1.24 23.67 -0.35
N CYS A 79 -2.21 22.75 -0.40
CA CYS A 79 -2.35 21.80 -1.51
C CYS A 79 -2.49 22.50 -2.87
N ALA A 80 -3.24 23.60 -2.92
CA ALA A 80 -3.43 24.38 -4.15
C ALA A 80 -2.17 25.16 -4.54
N GLN A 81 -1.45 25.68 -3.55
CA GLN A 81 -0.17 26.35 -3.75
C GLN A 81 0.90 25.38 -4.28
N ASP A 82 1.00 24.17 -3.72
CA ASP A 82 1.97 23.17 -4.18
C ASP A 82 1.66 22.67 -5.59
N ALA A 83 0.38 22.50 -5.94
CA ALA A 83 -0.03 22.24 -7.31
C ALA A 83 0.34 23.40 -8.26
N ALA A 84 0.19 24.65 -7.83
CA ALA A 84 0.60 25.79 -8.63
C ALA A 84 2.13 25.83 -8.86
N TRP A 85 2.93 25.51 -7.84
CA TRP A 85 4.38 25.37 -7.98
C TRP A 85 4.77 24.22 -8.93
N GLY A 86 4.06 23.09 -8.85
CA GLY A 86 4.19 21.99 -9.80
C GLY A 86 3.97 22.44 -11.25
N ALA A 87 2.89 23.18 -11.51
CA ALA A 87 2.56 23.68 -12.83
C ALA A 87 3.62 24.66 -13.35
N ILE A 88 4.14 25.55 -12.50
CA ILE A 88 5.23 26.47 -12.85
C ILE A 88 6.49 25.69 -13.20
N ALA A 89 6.84 24.66 -12.42
CA ALA A 89 7.99 23.80 -12.71
C ALA A 89 7.82 23.07 -14.05
N MET A 90 6.64 22.51 -14.32
CA MET A 90 6.33 21.85 -15.58
C MET A 90 6.43 22.78 -16.78
N MET A 91 5.96 24.03 -16.65
CA MET A 91 6.13 25.06 -17.66
C MET A 91 7.60 25.42 -17.87
N ALA A 92 8.38 25.56 -16.79
CA ALA A 92 9.82 25.81 -16.89
C ALA A 92 10.55 24.67 -17.62
N LEU A 93 10.22 23.41 -17.31
CA LEU A 93 10.75 22.24 -18.01
C LEU A 93 10.40 22.25 -19.50
N LEU A 94 9.17 22.66 -19.86
CA LEU A 94 8.74 22.79 -21.26
C LEU A 94 9.55 23.86 -21.99
N PHE A 95 9.76 25.03 -21.37
CA PHE A 95 10.63 26.06 -21.93
C PHE A 95 12.08 25.59 -22.07
N CYS A 96 12.59 24.83 -21.11
CA CYS A 96 13.92 24.23 -21.19
C CYS A 96 14.04 23.22 -22.34
N GLU A 97 13.01 22.43 -22.63
CA GLU A 97 13.03 21.49 -23.76
C GLU A 97 12.91 22.22 -25.11
N ILE A 98 12.11 23.28 -25.20
CA ILE A 98 12.00 24.10 -26.43
C ILE A 98 13.30 24.88 -26.68
N GLY A 99 13.93 25.42 -25.64
CA GLY A 99 15.17 26.19 -25.74
C GLY A 99 16.45 25.36 -25.77
N GLY A 100 16.39 24.11 -25.28
CA GLY A 100 17.52 23.20 -25.17
C GLY A 100 17.83 22.53 -26.50
N GLN A 101 19.03 22.76 -27.02
CA GLN A 101 19.54 22.11 -28.24
C GLN A 101 19.85 20.61 -28.00
N GLY A 102 18.82 19.78 -27.79
CA GLY A 102 18.91 18.31 -27.75
C GLY A 102 19.46 17.67 -26.48
N ASN A 103 19.98 18.45 -25.51
CA ASN A 103 20.55 17.91 -24.27
C ASN A 103 19.54 17.70 -23.13
N VAL A 104 18.31 18.19 -23.28
CA VAL A 104 17.24 18.06 -22.28
C VAL A 104 15.96 17.70 -23.01
N SER A 105 15.33 16.59 -22.63
CA SER A 105 14.02 16.20 -23.13
C SER A 105 13.23 15.52 -22.03
N PHE A 106 12.14 16.13 -21.62
CA PHE A 106 11.24 15.63 -20.59
C PHE A 106 9.92 15.13 -21.17
N PHE A 107 9.47 15.68 -22.29
CA PHE A 107 8.17 15.40 -22.91
C PHE A 107 8.25 14.39 -24.07
N SER A 108 9.43 13.79 -24.33
CA SER A 108 9.63 12.76 -25.36
C SER A 108 8.85 11.45 -25.13
N TYR A 109 8.78 10.62 -26.17
CA TYR A 109 7.97 9.40 -26.29
C TYR A 109 8.35 8.30 -25.27
N SER A 110 9.64 7.99 -25.12
CA SER A 110 10.09 6.78 -24.39
C SER A 110 10.96 7.05 -23.17
N SER A 111 11.61 8.22 -23.09
CA SER A 111 12.61 8.49 -22.07
C SER A 111 12.71 9.97 -21.75
N VAL A 112 13.07 10.26 -20.49
CA VAL A 112 13.53 11.56 -20.04
C VAL A 112 15.04 11.60 -20.22
N VAL A 113 15.55 12.62 -20.90
CA VAL A 113 16.97 12.88 -21.12
C VAL A 113 17.36 14.14 -20.37
N LEU A 114 18.35 14.05 -19.49
CA LEU A 114 18.92 15.17 -18.76
C LEU A 114 20.45 15.13 -18.87
N GLY A 115 20.98 15.89 -19.83
CA GLY A 115 22.39 15.83 -20.20
C GLY A 115 22.79 14.41 -20.63
N SER A 116 23.69 13.78 -19.88
CA SER A 116 24.16 12.42 -20.16
C SER A 116 23.26 11.31 -19.59
N PHE A 117 22.26 11.64 -18.78
CA PHE A 117 21.38 10.66 -18.16
C PHE A 117 20.12 10.44 -19.00
N THR A 118 19.78 9.18 -19.27
CA THR A 118 18.55 8.79 -19.97
C THR A 118 17.76 7.82 -19.11
N PHE A 119 16.57 8.24 -18.67
CA PHE A 119 15.66 7.45 -17.85
C PHE A 119 14.44 7.02 -18.67
N PRO A 120 14.12 5.73 -18.77
CA PRO A 120 12.92 5.29 -19.46
C PRO A 120 11.66 5.76 -18.73
N LYS A 121 10.76 6.47 -19.42
CA LYS A 121 9.55 7.07 -18.83
C LYS A 121 8.61 6.04 -18.19
N ARG A 122 8.64 4.80 -18.67
CA ARG A 122 7.86 3.70 -18.10
C ARG A 122 8.08 3.48 -16.59
N TYR A 123 9.30 3.73 -16.10
CA TYR A 123 9.61 3.60 -14.67
C TYR A 123 9.02 4.76 -13.86
N ILE A 124 9.02 5.96 -14.46
CA ILE A 124 8.42 7.16 -13.87
C ILE A 124 6.89 7.02 -13.84
N TYR A 125 6.30 6.43 -14.88
CA TYR A 125 4.87 6.17 -14.97
C TYR A 125 4.36 5.32 -13.80
N ASP A 126 4.92 4.13 -13.60
CA ASP A 126 4.46 3.22 -12.54
C ASP A 126 4.64 3.85 -11.14
N PHE A 127 5.74 4.58 -10.92
CA PHE A 127 5.94 5.37 -9.69
C PHE A 127 4.89 6.47 -9.52
N TRP A 128 4.61 7.22 -10.59
CA TRP A 128 3.66 8.33 -10.56
C TRP A 128 2.26 7.86 -10.19
N VAL A 129 1.78 6.80 -10.86
CA VAL A 129 0.41 6.32 -10.71
C VAL A 129 0.18 5.59 -9.38
N ILE A 130 1.17 4.83 -8.89
CA ILE A 130 1.01 4.00 -7.69
C ILE A 130 1.37 4.75 -6.40
N ILE A 131 2.30 5.70 -6.47
CA ILE A 131 2.86 6.34 -5.27
C ILE A 131 2.55 7.82 -5.28
N TRP A 132 3.00 8.56 -6.29
CA TRP A 132 2.90 10.01 -6.27
C TRP A 132 1.45 10.50 -6.27
N PHE A 133 0.63 9.98 -7.19
CA PHE A 133 -0.77 10.38 -7.35
C PHE A 133 -1.62 10.00 -6.12
N PRO A 134 -1.61 8.75 -5.59
CA PRO A 134 -2.40 8.40 -4.43
C PRO A 134 -2.05 9.21 -3.17
N ILE A 135 -0.76 9.46 -2.90
CA ILE A 135 -0.38 10.25 -1.72
C ILE A 135 -0.94 11.68 -1.82
N GLN A 136 -0.90 12.28 -3.02
CA GLN A 136 -1.42 13.62 -3.23
C GLN A 136 -2.94 13.69 -3.08
N VAL A 137 -3.65 12.69 -3.64
CA VAL A 137 -5.10 12.58 -3.47
C VAL A 137 -5.46 12.39 -1.99
N ASP A 138 -4.72 11.56 -1.26
CA ASP A 138 -4.90 11.38 0.19
C ASP A 138 -4.65 12.68 0.95
N ALA A 139 -3.58 13.42 0.64
CA ALA A 139 -3.30 14.71 1.27
C ALA A 139 -4.42 15.73 1.04
N ILE A 140 -4.90 15.86 -0.20
CA ILE A 140 -5.99 16.77 -0.56
C ILE A 140 -7.29 16.41 0.17
N LEU A 141 -7.67 15.13 0.19
CA LEU A 141 -8.90 14.67 0.85
C LEU A 141 -8.80 14.70 2.38
N ARG A 142 -7.63 14.44 2.95
CA ARG A 142 -7.35 14.59 4.37
C ARG A 142 -7.46 16.05 4.80
N ALA A 143 -6.90 16.98 4.03
CA ALA A 143 -7.04 18.42 4.27
C ALA A 143 -8.50 18.89 4.15
N MET A 144 -9.23 18.42 3.11
CA MET A 144 -10.67 18.70 3.00
C MET A 144 -11.47 18.17 4.19
N LYS A 145 -11.13 16.99 4.72
CA LYS A 145 -11.75 16.43 5.92
C LYS A 145 -11.45 17.26 7.17
N HIS A 146 -10.22 17.74 7.32
CA HIS A 146 -9.82 18.62 8.42
C HIS A 146 -10.55 19.98 8.40
N GLU A 147 -10.86 20.48 7.20
CA GLU A 147 -11.62 21.73 7.01
C GLU A 147 -13.14 21.51 6.87
N ASP A 148 -13.66 20.39 7.41
CA ASP A 148 -15.07 20.01 7.42
C ASP A 148 -15.77 20.08 6.04
N PHE A 149 -15.02 19.85 4.96
CA PHE A 149 -15.48 19.99 3.58
C PHE A 149 -16.16 21.35 3.31
N SER A 150 -15.64 22.43 3.89
CA SER A 150 -16.11 23.79 3.61
C SER A 150 -16.08 24.12 2.11
N ARG A 151 -16.85 25.12 1.68
CA ARG A 151 -16.94 25.48 0.25
C ARG A 151 -15.58 25.86 -0.34
N ASP A 152 -14.77 26.59 0.43
CA ASP A 152 -13.44 27.02 0.02
C ASP A 152 -12.49 25.80 -0.04
N ALA A 153 -12.59 24.89 0.93
CA ALA A 153 -11.84 23.64 0.95
C ALA A 153 -12.11 22.77 -0.29
N GLN A 154 -13.40 22.63 -0.65
CA GLN A 154 -13.80 21.90 -1.85
C GLN A 154 -13.25 22.55 -3.11
N GLN A 155 -13.35 23.87 -3.25
CA GLN A 155 -12.86 24.59 -4.42
C GLN A 155 -11.34 24.45 -4.58
N ASN A 156 -10.58 24.62 -3.49
CA ASN A 156 -9.14 24.46 -3.51
C ASN A 156 -8.73 23.01 -3.81
N GLY A 157 -9.37 22.04 -3.15
CA GLY A 157 -9.13 20.61 -3.39
C GLY A 157 -9.40 20.18 -4.83
N PHE A 158 -10.52 20.62 -5.42
CA PHE A 158 -10.81 20.36 -6.84
C PHE A 158 -9.81 21.03 -7.77
N THR A 159 -9.36 22.24 -7.44
CA THR A 159 -8.34 22.96 -8.22
C THR A 159 -7.01 22.20 -8.19
N SER A 160 -6.55 21.75 -7.03
CA SER A 160 -5.34 20.92 -6.91
C SER A 160 -5.44 19.64 -7.72
N LEU A 161 -6.55 18.89 -7.61
CA LEU A 161 -6.77 17.66 -8.37
C LEU A 161 -6.77 17.89 -9.88
N PHE A 162 -7.35 19.01 -10.32
CA PHE A 162 -7.40 19.40 -11.72
C PHE A 162 -6.01 19.79 -12.25
N VAL A 163 -5.25 20.61 -11.53
CA VAL A 163 -3.90 21.03 -11.92
C VAL A 163 -2.96 19.82 -12.00
N MET A 164 -2.94 18.97 -10.98
CA MET A 164 -2.19 17.71 -10.98
C MET A 164 -2.55 16.82 -12.16
N THR A 165 -3.84 16.75 -12.47
CA THR A 165 -4.34 16.01 -13.63
C THR A 165 -3.76 16.58 -14.92
N LEU A 166 -3.73 17.90 -15.09
CA LEU A 166 -3.13 18.56 -16.26
C LEU A 166 -1.62 18.33 -16.36
N GLU A 167 -0.88 18.43 -15.25
CA GLU A 167 0.56 18.17 -15.21
C GLU A 167 0.88 16.76 -15.73
N GLU A 168 0.12 15.79 -15.24
CA GLU A 168 0.26 14.41 -15.64
C GLU A 168 -0.11 14.18 -17.12
N LEU A 169 -1.21 14.80 -17.60
CA LEU A 169 -1.58 14.77 -19.02
C LEU A 169 -0.42 15.27 -19.89
N LEU A 170 0.21 16.38 -19.48
CA LEU A 170 1.32 17.01 -20.20
C LEU A 170 2.56 16.12 -20.20
N PHE A 171 2.95 15.60 -19.03
CA PHE A 171 4.17 14.81 -18.87
C PHE A 171 4.14 13.50 -19.67
N PHE A 172 2.98 12.83 -19.67
CA PHE A 172 2.82 11.54 -20.32
C PHE A 172 2.25 11.62 -21.73
N GLN A 173 1.82 12.78 -22.25
CA GLN A 173 1.12 12.91 -23.54
C GLN A 173 1.76 12.12 -24.70
N ALA A 174 3.10 12.14 -24.79
CA ALA A 174 3.81 11.50 -25.88
C ALA A 174 3.86 9.95 -25.78
N MET A 175 3.46 9.35 -24.66
CA MET A 175 3.45 7.89 -24.49
C MET A 175 2.43 7.18 -25.38
N PRO A 176 2.59 5.87 -25.64
CA PRO A 176 1.61 5.11 -26.40
C PRO A 176 0.22 5.18 -25.75
N ASN A 177 -0.82 5.22 -26.60
CA ASN A 177 -2.22 5.36 -26.21
C ASN A 177 -2.66 4.45 -25.05
N ILE A 178 -2.19 3.19 -25.00
CA ILE A 178 -2.51 2.24 -23.91
C ILE A 178 -2.16 2.80 -22.52
N TRP A 179 -1.02 3.48 -22.38
CA TRP A 179 -0.59 4.06 -21.12
C TRP A 179 -1.51 5.21 -20.67
N GLN A 180 -2.14 5.93 -21.62
CA GLN A 180 -3.13 6.96 -21.30
C GLN A 180 -4.45 6.37 -20.81
N PHE A 181 -4.88 5.25 -21.39
CA PHE A 181 -6.06 4.53 -20.90
C PHE A 181 -5.83 3.92 -19.52
N ASP A 182 -4.66 3.29 -19.31
CA ASP A 182 -4.24 2.79 -18.01
C ASP A 182 -4.23 3.91 -16.97
N LEU A 183 -3.77 5.11 -17.35
CA LEU A 183 -3.68 6.30 -16.50
C LEU A 183 -5.07 6.77 -16.05
N LEU A 184 -6.00 6.90 -17.01
CA LEU A 184 -7.40 7.23 -16.74
C LEU A 184 -8.02 6.24 -15.74
N LEU A 185 -7.86 4.94 -16.00
CA LEU A 185 -8.47 3.88 -15.19
C LEU A 185 -7.90 3.88 -13.77
N LEU A 186 -6.58 3.92 -13.63
CA LEU A 186 -5.91 3.85 -12.33
C LEU A 186 -6.15 5.12 -11.52
N ASN A 187 -6.10 6.31 -12.11
CA ASN A 187 -6.38 7.55 -11.37
C ASN A 187 -7.84 7.66 -10.93
N THR A 188 -8.77 7.20 -11.77
CA THR A 188 -10.19 7.12 -11.39
C THR A 188 -10.37 6.13 -10.24
N PHE A 189 -9.69 4.98 -10.29
CA PHE A 189 -9.71 3.99 -9.21
C PHE A 189 -9.14 4.56 -7.91
N THR A 190 -7.96 5.18 -7.96
CA THR A 190 -7.33 5.84 -6.80
C THR A 190 -8.26 6.89 -6.18
N LEU A 191 -8.86 7.74 -7.00
CA LEU A 191 -9.79 8.76 -6.51
C LEU A 191 -11.03 8.12 -5.86
N ALA A 192 -11.58 7.06 -6.45
CA ALA A 192 -12.72 6.34 -5.87
C ALA A 192 -12.39 5.73 -4.50
N VAL A 193 -11.21 5.11 -4.39
CA VAL A 193 -10.70 4.49 -3.16
C VAL A 193 -10.45 5.54 -2.08
N ALA A 194 -9.82 6.67 -2.44
CA ALA A 194 -9.53 7.75 -1.49
C ALA A 194 -10.81 8.48 -1.05
N VAL A 195 -11.77 8.70 -1.96
CA VAL A 195 -13.10 9.23 -1.62
C VAL A 195 -13.80 8.31 -0.64
N TRP A 196 -13.79 7.00 -0.88
CA TRP A 196 -14.41 6.03 0.03
C TRP A 196 -13.75 6.02 1.43
N LYS A 197 -12.44 6.27 1.49
CA LYS A 197 -11.67 6.37 2.74
C LYS A 197 -12.00 7.64 3.53
N TYR A 198 -11.93 8.82 2.90
CA TYR A 198 -11.97 10.11 3.59
C TYR A 198 -13.34 10.78 3.67
N VAL A 199 -14.22 10.53 2.70
CA VAL A 199 -15.52 11.22 2.66
C VAL A 199 -16.50 10.53 3.61
N PRO A 200 -17.17 11.29 4.50
CA PRO A 200 -18.23 10.78 5.35
C PRO A 200 -19.37 10.17 4.53
N THR A 201 -20.06 9.17 5.10
CA THR A 201 -21.16 8.48 4.43
C THR A 201 -22.31 9.40 4.03
N GLU A 202 -22.49 10.50 4.74
CA GLU A 202 -23.50 11.53 4.46
C GLU A 202 -23.30 12.23 3.11
N TYR A 203 -22.05 12.33 2.65
CA TYR A 203 -21.70 12.95 1.37
C TYR A 203 -21.43 11.92 0.25
N ALA A 204 -21.60 10.63 0.53
CA ALA A 204 -21.18 9.55 -0.38
C ALA A 204 -21.83 9.64 -1.77
N GLU A 205 -23.14 9.89 -1.86
CA GLU A 205 -23.83 9.98 -3.15
C GLU A 205 -23.28 11.09 -4.03
N LYS A 206 -23.07 12.28 -3.44
CA LYS A 206 -22.49 13.42 -4.16
C LYS A 206 -21.06 13.12 -4.57
N SER A 207 -20.26 12.56 -3.69
CA SER A 207 -18.85 12.28 -3.99
C SER A 207 -18.68 11.21 -5.07
N ILE A 208 -19.54 10.18 -5.13
CA ILE A 208 -19.58 9.21 -6.22
C ILE A 208 -19.87 9.91 -7.56
N LEU A 209 -20.81 10.88 -7.57
CA LEU A 209 -21.08 11.67 -8.77
C LEU A 209 -19.85 12.48 -9.22
N HIS A 210 -19.06 13.04 -8.28
CA HIS A 210 -17.84 13.78 -8.60
C HIS A 210 -16.73 12.86 -9.15
N VAL A 211 -16.59 11.64 -8.63
CA VAL A 211 -15.69 10.63 -9.20
C VAL A 211 -16.12 10.27 -10.62
N GLY A 212 -17.43 10.08 -10.84
CA GLY A 212 -17.99 9.85 -12.17
C GLY A 212 -17.73 11.03 -13.12
N LEU A 213 -17.91 12.26 -12.65
CA LEU A 213 -17.62 13.47 -13.41
C LEU A 213 -16.13 13.59 -13.76
N TYR A 214 -15.24 13.28 -12.82
CA TYR A 214 -13.79 13.21 -13.06
C TYR A 214 -13.47 12.22 -14.18
N ALA A 215 -14.04 11.02 -14.12
CA ALA A 215 -13.85 9.99 -15.16
C ALA A 215 -14.36 10.46 -16.52
N ILE A 216 -15.52 11.14 -16.57
CA ILE A 216 -16.08 11.72 -17.80
C ILE A 216 -15.15 12.80 -18.35
N ILE A 217 -14.73 13.77 -17.53
CA ILE A 217 -13.82 14.85 -17.95
C ILE A 217 -12.52 14.26 -18.48
N ARG A 218 -11.92 13.30 -17.78
CA ARG A 218 -10.70 12.62 -18.25
C ARG A 218 -10.93 11.87 -19.56
N THR A 219 -12.06 11.20 -19.71
CA THR A 219 -12.42 10.53 -20.97
C THR A 219 -12.57 11.54 -22.11
N LEU A 220 -13.14 12.73 -21.85
CA LEU A 220 -13.24 13.82 -22.82
C LEU A 220 -11.88 14.44 -23.16
N CYS A 221 -10.88 14.35 -22.28
CA CYS A 221 -9.51 14.80 -22.52
C CYS A 221 -8.66 13.79 -23.29
N LEU A 222 -9.04 12.50 -23.34
CA LEU A 222 -8.28 11.46 -24.06
C LEU A 222 -7.97 11.82 -25.53
N PRO A 223 -8.89 12.40 -26.33
CA PRO A 223 -8.58 12.80 -27.71
C PRO A 223 -7.41 13.79 -27.84
N LEU A 224 -7.09 14.56 -26.79
CA LEU A 224 -5.95 15.48 -26.77
C LEU A 224 -4.61 14.75 -26.57
N GLN A 225 -4.65 13.52 -26.08
CA GLN A 225 -3.47 12.70 -25.77
C GLN A 225 -3.24 11.57 -26.76
N LEU A 226 -4.32 11.10 -27.40
CA LEU A 226 -4.24 9.97 -28.31
C LEU A 226 -3.63 10.41 -29.64
N LYS A 227 -2.62 9.69 -30.11
CA LYS A 227 -2.21 9.77 -31.51
C LYS A 227 -3.34 9.18 -32.33
N LEU A 228 -4.14 10.05 -32.96
CA LEU A 228 -5.25 9.64 -33.81
C LEU A 228 -4.71 8.80 -34.98
N PRO A 229 -5.20 7.56 -35.18
CA PRO A 229 -4.92 6.84 -36.40
C PRO A 229 -5.55 7.58 -37.60
N VAL A 230 -4.88 7.51 -38.73
CA VAL A 230 -5.45 7.91 -40.02
C VAL A 230 -6.60 6.95 -40.34
N GLU A 231 -7.83 7.48 -40.31
CA GLU A 231 -9.12 6.89 -40.72
C GLU A 231 -9.51 5.47 -40.24
N GLY A 232 -10.71 5.36 -39.65
CA GLY A 232 -11.55 4.16 -39.76
C GLY A 232 -11.85 3.38 -38.47
N ASP A 233 -10.88 3.16 -37.57
CA ASP A 233 -11.08 2.24 -36.44
C ASP A 233 -10.67 2.83 -35.10
N THR A 234 -11.66 3.18 -34.27
CA THR A 234 -11.49 3.52 -32.85
C THR A 234 -10.85 2.39 -32.03
N ILE A 235 -10.85 1.16 -32.54
CA ILE A 235 -10.28 -0.03 -31.90
C ILE A 235 -8.79 -0.24 -32.26
N CYS A 236 -8.30 0.36 -33.36
CA CYS A 236 -6.87 0.36 -33.72
C CYS A 236 -6.01 1.26 -32.82
N MET A 237 -6.63 1.95 -31.84
CA MET A 237 -5.95 2.89 -30.95
C MET A 237 -4.93 2.25 -30.01
N LEU A 238 -4.99 0.94 -29.73
CA LEU A 238 -4.22 0.32 -28.65
C LEU A 238 -3.04 -0.54 -29.11
N SER A 239 -3.03 -1.10 -30.33
CA SER A 239 -1.82 -1.71 -30.90
C SER A 239 -1.83 -1.71 -32.43
N SER A 240 -0.72 -1.33 -33.05
CA SER A 240 -0.53 -1.36 -34.51
C SER A 240 -0.42 -2.78 -35.09
N ASN A 241 -0.32 -3.81 -34.25
CA ASN A 241 -0.12 -5.21 -34.64
C ASN A 241 -1.33 -6.11 -34.31
N TRP A 242 -2.49 -5.49 -34.09
CA TRP A 242 -3.68 -6.15 -33.58
C TRP A 242 -4.21 -7.28 -34.48
N GLU A 243 -4.31 -7.02 -35.79
CA GLU A 243 -4.76 -8.05 -36.74
C GLU A 243 -3.80 -9.24 -36.77
N ALA A 244 -2.49 -9.00 -36.72
CA ALA A 244 -1.50 -10.06 -36.66
C ALA A 244 -1.62 -10.89 -35.37
N LEU A 245 -1.86 -10.23 -34.22
CA LEU A 245 -2.10 -10.91 -32.95
C LEU A 245 -3.35 -11.80 -33.01
N LYS A 246 -4.47 -11.30 -33.56
CA LYS A 246 -5.70 -12.10 -33.69
C LYS A 246 -5.49 -13.35 -34.54
N VAL A 247 -4.75 -13.24 -35.64
CA VAL A 247 -4.43 -14.38 -36.49
C VAL A 247 -3.56 -15.39 -35.74
N ALA A 248 -2.53 -14.93 -35.03
CA ALA A 248 -1.66 -15.79 -34.23
C ALA A 248 -2.42 -16.49 -33.09
N VAL A 249 -3.25 -15.76 -32.34
CA VAL A 249 -4.09 -16.33 -31.28
C VAL A 249 -5.01 -17.39 -31.86
N ARG A 250 -5.68 -17.09 -32.98
CA ARG A 250 -6.60 -18.03 -33.63
C ARG A 250 -5.88 -19.32 -34.01
N GLU A 251 -4.75 -19.22 -34.70
CA GLU A 251 -3.96 -20.38 -35.14
C GLU A 251 -3.53 -21.26 -33.96
N ILE A 252 -2.96 -20.65 -32.91
CA ILE A 252 -2.46 -21.41 -31.76
C ILE A 252 -3.61 -22.00 -30.96
N ALA A 253 -4.69 -21.25 -30.74
CA ALA A 253 -5.82 -21.70 -29.93
C ALA A 253 -6.66 -22.79 -30.59
N THR A 254 -6.88 -22.72 -31.91
CA THR A 254 -7.64 -23.76 -32.63
C THR A 254 -6.90 -25.09 -32.69
N HIS A 255 -5.57 -25.05 -32.68
CA HIS A 255 -4.74 -26.24 -32.83
C HIS A 255 -4.07 -26.68 -31.52
N ALA A 256 -4.31 -26.00 -30.40
CA ALA A 256 -3.78 -26.39 -29.10
C ALA A 256 -4.42 -27.69 -28.59
N ALA A 257 -3.60 -28.57 -28.04
CA ALA A 257 -4.07 -29.75 -27.33
C ALA A 257 -4.61 -29.36 -25.94
N PHE A 258 -5.34 -30.29 -25.31
CA PHE A 258 -5.76 -30.09 -23.93
C PHE A 258 -4.58 -30.18 -22.94
N PHE A 259 -3.66 -31.12 -23.18
CA PHE A 259 -2.41 -31.27 -22.44
C PHE A 259 -1.21 -31.28 -23.40
N GLY A 260 -0.18 -30.50 -23.07
CA GLY A 260 1.08 -30.46 -23.82
C GLY A 260 0.95 -29.82 -25.21
N THR A 261 2.03 -29.92 -25.99
CA THR A 261 2.09 -29.39 -27.35
C THR A 261 1.43 -30.34 -28.36
N SER A 262 0.56 -29.79 -29.21
CA SER A 262 -0.06 -30.55 -30.29
C SER A 262 0.92 -30.82 -31.44
N ASP A 263 0.71 -31.94 -32.15
CA ASP A 263 1.58 -32.30 -33.28
C ASP A 263 1.50 -31.31 -34.45
N PHE A 264 0.35 -30.64 -34.62
CA PHE A 264 0.20 -29.57 -35.60
C PHE A 264 1.09 -28.37 -35.27
N LEU A 265 1.07 -27.90 -34.03
CA LEU A 265 1.83 -26.72 -33.62
C LEU A 265 3.33 -26.94 -33.68
N LYS A 266 3.82 -28.18 -33.43
CA LYS A 266 5.24 -28.55 -33.56
C LYS A 266 5.81 -28.33 -34.96
N VAL A 267 4.98 -28.41 -36.00
CA VAL A 267 5.42 -28.28 -37.39
C VAL A 267 5.09 -26.89 -37.98
N SER A 268 4.30 -26.08 -37.27
CA SER A 268 3.90 -24.75 -37.74
C SER A 268 5.04 -23.73 -37.60
N ALA A 269 5.67 -23.38 -38.72
CA ALA A 269 6.68 -22.33 -38.77
C ALA A 269 6.13 -20.95 -38.32
N TYR A 270 4.85 -20.70 -38.58
CA TYR A 270 4.18 -19.46 -38.17
C TYR A 270 4.03 -19.36 -36.65
N ALA A 271 3.64 -20.44 -35.98
CA ALA A 271 3.57 -20.49 -34.52
C ALA A 271 4.96 -20.26 -33.89
N HIS A 272 6.01 -20.91 -34.42
CA HIS A 272 7.38 -20.74 -33.93
C HIS A 272 7.89 -19.31 -34.11
N TYR A 273 7.62 -18.68 -35.26
CA TYR A 273 7.99 -17.28 -35.49
C TYR A 273 7.32 -16.33 -34.50
N TRP A 274 6.04 -16.54 -34.20
CA TRP A 274 5.30 -15.69 -33.27
C TRP A 274 5.71 -15.92 -31.81
N LEU A 275 5.96 -17.18 -31.42
CA LEU A 275 6.37 -17.56 -30.07
C LEU A 275 7.81 -17.17 -29.73
N ALA A 276 8.64 -16.87 -30.74
CA ALA A 276 9.95 -16.26 -30.56
C ALA A 276 9.86 -14.80 -30.07
N ASP A 277 8.70 -14.13 -30.24
CA ASP A 277 8.44 -12.85 -29.59
C ASP A 277 7.83 -13.10 -28.19
N ASN A 278 8.69 -12.98 -27.17
CA ASN A 278 8.44 -13.37 -25.77
C ASN A 278 7.44 -12.49 -25.00
N ARG A 279 6.50 -11.85 -25.69
CA ARG A 279 5.57 -10.88 -25.11
C ARG A 279 4.16 -11.44 -24.89
N THR A 280 3.95 -12.74 -25.16
CA THR A 280 2.63 -13.39 -25.09
C THR A 280 2.65 -14.68 -24.26
N PRO A 281 2.82 -14.58 -22.92
CA PRO A 281 2.95 -15.75 -22.05
C PRO A 281 1.76 -16.72 -22.12
N VAL A 282 0.55 -16.22 -22.40
CA VAL A 282 -0.65 -17.05 -22.61
C VAL A 282 -0.51 -17.94 -23.84
N LEU A 283 -0.02 -17.42 -24.96
CA LEU A 283 0.18 -18.19 -26.19
C LEU A 283 1.31 -19.22 -26.02
N GLN A 284 2.37 -18.85 -25.30
CA GLN A 284 3.45 -19.78 -24.97
C GLN A 284 2.96 -20.93 -24.06
N LEU A 285 2.13 -20.63 -23.06
CA LEU A 285 1.49 -21.66 -22.23
C LEU A 285 0.54 -22.55 -23.04
N LEU A 286 -0.23 -21.97 -23.94
CA LEU A 286 -1.14 -22.71 -24.80
C LEU A 286 -0.38 -23.64 -25.75
N TYR A 287 0.79 -23.22 -26.22
CA TYR A 287 1.70 -24.03 -27.04
C TYR A 287 2.38 -25.16 -26.24
N TYR A 288 2.98 -24.86 -25.08
CA TYR A 288 3.78 -25.83 -24.32
C TYR A 288 2.94 -26.75 -23.42
N GLY A 289 1.96 -26.18 -22.73
CA GLY A 289 1.15 -26.88 -21.71
C GLY A 289 -0.28 -27.21 -22.15
N GLY A 290 -0.75 -26.63 -23.25
CA GLY A 290 -2.13 -26.79 -23.73
C GLY A 290 -3.15 -26.01 -22.89
N TRP A 291 -4.43 -26.28 -23.14
CA TRP A 291 -5.54 -25.62 -22.45
C TRP A 291 -5.53 -25.81 -20.93
N ALA A 292 -5.09 -26.98 -20.44
CA ALA A 292 -5.01 -27.25 -19.01
C ALA A 292 -4.07 -26.27 -18.29
N ALA A 293 -2.93 -25.90 -18.90
CA ALA A 293 -1.99 -24.96 -18.32
C ALA A 293 -2.56 -23.52 -18.28
N VAL A 294 -3.29 -23.12 -19.31
CA VAL A 294 -3.97 -21.81 -19.36
C VAL A 294 -5.09 -21.71 -18.33
N ILE A 295 -5.88 -22.78 -18.16
CA ILE A 295 -6.88 -22.87 -17.09
C ILE A 295 -6.20 -22.79 -15.71
N GLY A 296 -5.09 -23.51 -15.52
CA GLY A 296 -4.29 -23.44 -14.30
C GLY A 296 -3.80 -22.01 -14.00
N LEU A 297 -3.25 -21.32 -15.00
CA LEU A 297 -2.84 -19.92 -14.87
C LEU A 297 -4.02 -19.01 -14.49
N ALA A 298 -5.17 -19.17 -15.14
CA ALA A 298 -6.35 -18.36 -14.83
C ALA A 298 -6.80 -18.56 -13.36
N LEU A 299 -6.80 -19.80 -12.86
CA LEU A 299 -7.10 -20.09 -11.46
C LEU A 299 -6.07 -19.48 -10.51
N VAL A 300 -4.77 -19.54 -10.85
CA VAL A 300 -3.70 -18.89 -10.08
C VAL A 300 -3.90 -17.38 -10.03
N LEU A 301 -4.25 -16.73 -11.14
CA LEU A 301 -4.51 -15.29 -11.20
C LEU A 301 -5.76 -14.90 -10.39
N VAL A 302 -6.83 -15.69 -10.45
CA VAL A 302 -8.03 -15.46 -9.61
C VAL A 302 -7.69 -15.60 -8.12
N GLY A 303 -6.93 -16.63 -7.76
CA GLY A 303 -6.42 -16.81 -6.40
C GLY A 303 -5.53 -15.65 -5.95
N PHE A 304 -4.67 -15.17 -6.84
CA PHE A 304 -3.79 -14.02 -6.58
C PHE A 304 -4.58 -12.73 -6.34
N ILE A 305 -5.56 -12.39 -7.18
CA ILE A 305 -6.44 -11.22 -6.97
C ILE A 305 -7.18 -11.33 -5.64
N TRP A 306 -7.70 -12.52 -5.31
CA TRP A 306 -8.35 -12.75 -4.02
C TRP A 306 -7.40 -12.52 -2.84
N VAL A 307 -6.14 -12.97 -2.93
CA VAL A 307 -5.12 -12.70 -1.91
C VAL A 307 -4.80 -11.22 -1.81
N LEU A 308 -4.65 -10.50 -2.93
CA LEU A 308 -4.42 -9.05 -2.91
C LEU A 308 -5.51 -8.30 -2.13
N VAL A 309 -6.78 -8.63 -2.37
CA VAL A 309 -7.91 -8.06 -1.62
C VAL A 309 -7.82 -8.37 -0.12
N LYS A 310 -7.32 -9.55 0.26
CA LYS A 310 -7.09 -9.91 1.67
C LYS A 310 -5.91 -9.18 2.29
N LEU A 311 -4.84 -8.92 1.54
CA LEU A 311 -3.64 -8.21 2.02
C LEU A 311 -3.92 -6.73 2.28
N VAL A 312 -4.69 -6.09 1.40
CA VAL A 312 -5.07 -4.67 1.53
C VAL A 312 -5.97 -4.42 2.74
N ASP A 313 -6.79 -5.40 3.14
CA ASP A 313 -7.76 -5.36 4.25
C ASP A 313 -8.53 -4.03 4.38
N PHE A 314 -9.63 -3.91 3.63
CA PHE A 314 -10.51 -2.74 3.62
C PHE A 314 -11.07 -2.35 5.00
N ARG A 315 -11.01 -3.23 6.01
CA ARG A 315 -11.51 -2.93 7.37
C ARG A 315 -10.68 -1.83 8.05
N ASN A 316 -9.38 -1.79 7.79
CA ASN A 316 -8.46 -0.83 8.40
C ASN A 316 -8.32 0.45 7.57
N ALA A 317 -8.96 0.54 6.41
CA ALA A 317 -8.74 1.60 5.44
C ALA A 317 -8.91 3.02 5.99
N ARG A 318 -9.93 3.23 6.84
CA ARG A 318 -10.24 4.54 7.44
C ARG A 318 -9.25 4.98 8.52
N VAL A 319 -8.51 4.02 9.07
CA VAL A 319 -7.60 4.23 10.20
C VAL A 319 -6.15 4.25 9.71
N HIS A 320 -5.87 3.63 8.58
CA HIS A 320 -4.52 3.50 8.05
C HIS A 320 -4.14 4.68 7.16
N LYS A 321 -3.07 5.39 7.54
CA LYS A 321 -2.61 6.66 6.98
C LYS A 321 -2.41 6.65 5.46
N GLU A 322 -1.69 5.69 4.91
CA GLU A 322 -1.31 5.63 3.48
C GLU A 322 -1.97 4.46 2.74
N TRP A 323 -3.12 4.00 3.24
CA TRP A 323 -3.82 2.83 2.72
C TRP A 323 -4.15 2.88 1.21
N SER A 324 -4.42 4.07 0.66
CA SER A 324 -4.78 4.22 -0.76
C SER A 324 -3.63 3.85 -1.70
N VAL A 325 -2.37 4.03 -1.28
CA VAL A 325 -1.16 3.61 -2.02
C VAL A 325 -1.17 2.09 -2.19
N TYR A 326 -1.37 1.35 -1.09
CA TYR A 326 -1.42 -0.12 -1.11
C TYR A 326 -2.63 -0.64 -1.90
N ALA A 327 -3.78 0.01 -1.75
CA ALA A 327 -4.98 -0.32 -2.51
C ALA A 327 -4.80 -0.07 -4.02
N THR A 328 -4.14 1.03 -4.41
CA THR A 328 -3.82 1.37 -5.81
C THR A 328 -2.84 0.37 -6.41
N ALA A 329 -1.78 0.01 -5.68
CA ALA A 329 -0.83 -1.02 -6.08
C ALA A 329 -1.53 -2.37 -6.34
N ALA A 330 -2.43 -2.78 -5.43
CA ALA A 330 -3.22 -4.00 -5.57
C ALA A 330 -4.22 -3.92 -6.76
N GLY A 331 -4.87 -2.77 -6.94
CA GLY A 331 -5.76 -2.50 -8.07
C GLY A 331 -5.02 -2.61 -9.41
N MET A 332 -3.81 -2.07 -9.49
CA MET A 332 -2.98 -2.15 -10.68
C MET A 332 -2.52 -3.58 -11.02
N LEU A 333 -2.05 -4.36 -10.04
CA LEU A 333 -1.72 -5.76 -10.28
C LEU A 333 -2.94 -6.59 -10.68
N SER A 334 -4.11 -6.28 -10.11
CA SER A 334 -5.39 -6.93 -10.47
C SER A 334 -5.82 -6.57 -11.90
N TYR A 335 -5.71 -5.30 -12.27
CA TYR A 335 -5.95 -4.82 -13.62
C TYR A 335 -5.02 -5.51 -14.64
N ARG A 336 -3.72 -5.54 -14.36
CA ARG A 336 -2.72 -6.24 -15.20
C ARG A 336 -3.02 -7.74 -15.34
N ALA A 337 -3.48 -8.39 -14.27
CA ALA A 337 -3.86 -9.80 -14.31
C ALA A 337 -5.07 -10.04 -15.24
N VAL A 338 -6.12 -9.23 -15.13
CA VAL A 338 -7.34 -9.38 -15.97
C VAL A 338 -7.07 -8.98 -17.41
N CYS A 339 -6.56 -7.78 -17.64
CA CYS A 339 -6.33 -7.26 -18.99
C CYS A 339 -5.20 -7.99 -19.71
N GLY A 340 -4.14 -8.42 -19.01
CA GLY A 340 -3.09 -9.25 -19.60
C GLY A 340 -3.57 -10.64 -19.99
N MET A 341 -4.52 -11.23 -19.24
CA MET A 341 -5.13 -12.49 -19.64
C MET A 341 -6.01 -12.34 -20.88
N LEU A 342 -6.82 -11.27 -20.93
CA LEU A 342 -7.64 -10.93 -22.09
C LEU A 342 -6.77 -10.66 -23.33
N TYR A 343 -5.66 -9.93 -23.17
CA TYR A 343 -4.68 -9.70 -24.24
C TYR A 343 -4.15 -10.98 -24.84
N GLY A 344 -3.84 -11.97 -24.00
CA GLY A 344 -3.38 -13.29 -24.42
C GLY A 344 -4.37 -14.04 -25.31
N PHE A 345 -5.66 -13.71 -25.24
CA PHE A 345 -6.71 -14.23 -26.12
C PHE A 345 -7.04 -13.30 -27.29
N GLY A 346 -6.19 -12.32 -27.56
CA GLY A 346 -6.45 -11.32 -28.57
C GLY A 346 -7.65 -10.48 -28.15
N ALA A 347 -7.56 -9.81 -26.99
CA ALA A 347 -8.24 -8.55 -26.67
C ALA A 347 -7.28 -7.36 -26.92
N PRO A 348 -7.72 -6.17 -27.37
CA PRO A 348 -6.81 -5.12 -27.87
C PRO A 348 -6.11 -4.33 -26.74
N TRP A 349 -5.85 -4.92 -25.58
CA TRP A 349 -5.16 -4.26 -24.45
C TRP A 349 -3.74 -4.81 -24.32
N PRO A 350 -2.68 -4.21 -24.89
CA PRO A 350 -1.30 -4.73 -24.80
C PRO A 350 -0.67 -4.53 -23.42
N VAL A 351 -1.32 -5.11 -22.40
CA VAL A 351 -0.89 -5.16 -21.01
C VAL A 351 -0.27 -6.52 -20.78
N THR A 352 0.93 -6.55 -20.21
CA THR A 352 1.58 -7.82 -19.84
C THR A 352 1.00 -8.35 -18.54
N LEU A 353 0.89 -9.68 -18.44
CA LEU A 353 0.54 -10.33 -17.18
C LEU A 353 1.57 -9.96 -16.08
N PRO A 354 1.12 -9.79 -14.83
CA PRO A 354 2.01 -9.42 -13.74
C PRO A 354 3.06 -10.52 -13.54
N PHE A 355 4.31 -10.11 -13.30
CA PHE A 355 5.48 -10.98 -13.08
C PHE A 355 5.92 -11.85 -14.27
N LEU A 356 5.11 -11.97 -15.32
CA LEU A 356 5.36 -12.79 -16.54
C LEU A 356 5.87 -11.95 -17.72
N GLY A 357 6.18 -10.67 -17.50
CA GLY A 357 6.76 -9.78 -18.50
C GLY A 357 8.24 -9.52 -18.26
N ARG A 358 8.92 -8.90 -19.24
CA ARG A 358 10.34 -8.48 -19.13
C ARG A 358 10.62 -7.47 -18.00
N ASN A 359 9.60 -6.91 -17.37
CA ASN A 359 9.71 -5.90 -16.31
C ASN A 359 9.21 -6.42 -14.95
N SER A 360 9.35 -7.72 -14.69
CA SER A 360 8.96 -8.39 -13.44
C SER A 360 9.41 -7.66 -12.18
N LEU A 361 10.57 -7.00 -12.20
CA LEU A 361 11.11 -6.26 -11.06
C LEU A 361 10.15 -5.21 -10.48
N LEU A 362 9.43 -4.45 -11.32
CA LEU A 362 8.49 -3.44 -10.81
C LEU A 362 7.27 -4.07 -10.16
N ASP A 363 6.69 -5.09 -10.80
CA ASP A 363 5.56 -5.83 -10.23
C ASP A 363 5.95 -6.44 -8.87
N LEU A 364 7.19 -6.94 -8.75
CA LEU A 364 7.76 -7.45 -7.50
C LEU A 364 7.90 -6.37 -6.44
N SER A 365 8.40 -5.19 -6.81
CA SER A 365 8.51 -4.06 -5.88
C SER A 365 7.16 -3.61 -5.36
N PHE A 366 6.14 -3.53 -6.22
CA PHE A 366 4.79 -3.15 -5.78
C PHE A 366 4.12 -4.25 -4.97
N PHE A 367 4.34 -5.52 -5.29
CA PHE A 367 3.88 -6.61 -4.44
C PHE A 367 4.55 -6.58 -3.05
N ALA A 368 5.86 -6.31 -2.98
CA ALA A 368 6.56 -6.14 -1.72
C ALA A 368 6.04 -4.92 -0.93
N LEU A 369 5.69 -3.83 -1.61
CA LEU A 369 5.02 -2.67 -0.99
C LEU A 369 3.66 -3.06 -0.39
N ILE A 370 2.86 -3.89 -1.07
CA ILE A 370 1.59 -4.42 -0.55
C ILE A 370 1.82 -5.31 0.67
N LEU A 371 2.88 -6.13 0.69
CA LEU A 371 3.25 -6.92 1.87
C LEU A 371 3.62 -6.02 3.05
N TRP A 372 4.27 -4.89 2.81
CA TRP A 372 4.53 -3.90 3.85
C TRP A 372 3.22 -3.31 4.41
N GLY A 373 2.30 -2.87 3.55
CA GLY A 373 0.98 -2.41 3.99
C GLY A 373 0.17 -3.49 4.73
N ALA A 374 0.28 -4.76 4.33
CA ALA A 374 -0.34 -5.87 5.04
C ALA A 374 0.27 -6.08 6.44
N TRP A 375 1.58 -5.88 6.59
CA TRP A 375 2.24 -5.90 7.89
C TRP A 375 1.76 -4.75 8.79
N GLU A 376 1.64 -3.55 8.26
CA GLU A 376 1.08 -2.40 8.97
C GLU A 376 -0.38 -2.64 9.39
N ASN A 377 -1.19 -3.24 8.52
CA ASN A 377 -2.55 -3.68 8.86
C ASN A 377 -2.60 -4.66 10.04
N ILE A 378 -1.62 -5.57 10.16
CA ILE A 378 -1.51 -6.48 11.31
C ILE A 378 -1.21 -5.68 12.58
N GLN A 379 -0.30 -4.71 12.52
CA GLN A 379 0.02 -3.85 13.66
C GLN A 379 -1.19 -3.02 14.10
N ILE A 380 -1.91 -2.40 13.16
CA ILE A 380 -3.14 -1.64 13.43
C ILE A 380 -4.21 -2.54 14.04
N SER A 381 -4.43 -3.74 13.50
CA SER A 381 -5.41 -4.67 14.05
C SER A 381 -5.04 -5.14 15.46
N ARG A 382 -3.74 -5.32 15.77
CA ARG A 382 -3.29 -5.61 17.14
C ARG A 382 -3.54 -4.42 18.07
N HIS A 383 -3.31 -3.21 17.58
CA HIS A 383 -3.55 -1.98 18.33
C HIS A 383 -5.04 -1.75 18.64
N GLN A 384 -5.95 -1.97 17.68
CA GLN A 384 -7.39 -1.85 17.90
C GLN A 384 -7.94 -2.83 18.95
N HIS A 385 -7.25 -3.95 19.18
CA HIS A 385 -7.59 -4.94 20.20
C HIS A 385 -6.76 -4.79 21.47
N LEU A 386 -6.02 -3.68 21.63
CA LEU A 386 -5.16 -3.46 22.78
C LEU A 386 -5.98 -3.28 24.07
N GLU A 387 -7.15 -2.64 23.99
CA GLU A 387 -8.09 -2.56 25.13
C GLU A 387 -8.56 -3.94 25.61
N ASP A 388 -8.79 -4.89 24.69
CA ASP A 388 -9.21 -6.26 25.01
C ASP A 388 -8.14 -7.08 25.77
N THR A 389 -6.90 -6.56 25.82
CA THR A 389 -5.80 -7.20 26.56
C THR A 389 -5.66 -6.72 28.00
N PHE A 390 -6.38 -5.66 28.39
CA PHE A 390 -6.41 -5.22 29.78
C PHE A 390 -7.26 -6.18 30.61
N VAL A 391 -6.65 -6.70 31.65
CA VAL A 391 -7.28 -7.63 32.58
C VAL A 391 -7.18 -7.02 33.99
N PRO A 392 -8.21 -7.15 34.84
CA PRO A 392 -8.13 -6.69 36.22
C PRO A 392 -6.96 -7.37 36.94
N ALA A 393 -6.14 -6.59 37.64
CA ALA A 393 -4.95 -7.07 38.33
C ALA A 393 -5.25 -8.20 39.32
N GLU A 394 -6.42 -8.16 39.99
CA GLU A 394 -6.94 -9.18 40.91
C GLU A 394 -7.02 -10.60 40.32
N THR A 395 -7.16 -10.71 39.00
CA THR A 395 -7.26 -12.02 38.33
C THR A 395 -5.90 -12.70 38.16
N LEU A 396 -4.81 -11.93 38.16
CA LEU A 396 -3.43 -12.39 37.92
C LEU A 396 -2.61 -12.40 39.22
N LEU A 397 -2.85 -11.44 40.09
CA LEU A 397 -2.12 -11.24 41.33
C LEU A 397 -2.84 -11.94 42.50
N ASP A 398 -2.07 -12.45 43.46
CA ASP A 398 -2.62 -13.08 44.67
C ASP A 398 -3.07 -12.00 45.65
N ALA A 399 -4.19 -11.36 45.33
CA ALA A 399 -4.87 -10.46 46.23
C ALA A 399 -5.51 -11.28 47.37
N GLY A 400 -4.73 -11.56 48.42
CA GLY A 400 -5.28 -11.87 49.74
C GLY A 400 -5.89 -10.61 50.38
N ASP A 401 -5.91 -10.53 51.72
CA ASP A 401 -6.32 -9.31 52.46
C ASP A 401 -5.34 -8.11 52.29
N GLN A 402 -4.37 -8.19 51.38
CA GLN A 402 -3.34 -7.17 51.16
C GLN A 402 -3.59 -6.44 49.83
N LEU A 403 -3.83 -5.13 49.90
CA LEU A 403 -3.93 -4.24 48.73
C LEU A 403 -2.58 -4.01 48.02
N HIS A 404 -1.47 -4.41 48.65
CA HIS A 404 -0.11 -4.09 48.21
C HIS A 404 0.51 -5.24 47.38
N CYS A 405 1.07 -4.89 46.23
CA CYS A 405 1.75 -5.78 45.31
C CYS A 405 3.28 -5.65 45.47
N GLN A 406 3.98 -6.78 45.57
CA GLN A 406 5.45 -6.76 45.61
C GLN A 406 6.04 -6.79 44.19
N VAL A 407 6.80 -5.75 43.89
CA VAL A 407 7.43 -5.51 42.59
C VAL A 407 8.94 -5.42 42.79
N HIS A 408 9.68 -6.35 42.18
CA HIS A 408 11.13 -6.52 42.35
C HIS A 408 11.87 -6.40 41.02
N ASN A 409 13.09 -5.87 41.05
CA ASN A 409 14.00 -5.97 39.92
C ASN A 409 14.50 -7.43 39.76
N PRO A 410 15.08 -7.80 38.60
CA PRO A 410 15.65 -9.13 38.38
C PRO A 410 16.70 -9.54 39.42
N ASP A 411 17.33 -8.54 40.06
CA ASP A 411 18.35 -8.71 41.09
C ASP A 411 17.75 -8.90 42.51
N GLY A 412 16.42 -8.89 42.65
CA GLY A 412 15.71 -9.12 43.91
C GLY A 412 15.60 -7.90 44.83
N THR A 413 15.98 -6.71 44.36
CA THR A 413 15.78 -5.44 45.07
C THR A 413 14.39 -4.87 44.79
N PRO A 414 13.75 -4.18 45.75
CA PRO A 414 12.49 -3.48 45.50
C PRO A 414 12.66 -2.46 44.37
N CYS A 415 11.69 -2.41 43.46
CA CYS A 415 11.74 -1.56 42.28
C CYS A 415 11.45 -0.10 42.68
N THR A 416 12.41 0.81 42.49
CA THR A 416 12.23 2.26 42.62
C THR A 416 11.96 2.89 41.26
N THR A 417 11.10 3.91 41.20
CA THR A 417 10.55 4.55 39.98
C THR A 417 11.59 5.07 38.97
N ASP A 418 12.83 5.33 39.41
CA ASP A 418 13.88 5.95 38.57
C ASP A 418 14.36 5.10 37.36
N TYR A 419 13.96 3.83 37.23
CA TYR A 419 14.50 2.90 36.21
C TYR A 419 13.45 2.20 35.33
N LEU A 420 12.21 2.70 35.27
CA LEU A 420 11.08 1.94 34.71
C LEU A 420 11.08 1.75 33.18
N PHE A 421 11.91 2.45 32.40
CA PHE A 421 11.65 2.54 30.95
C PHE A 421 12.14 1.37 30.08
N ASP A 422 12.99 0.44 30.56
CA ASP A 422 13.54 -0.61 29.68
C ASP A 422 13.90 -1.96 30.35
N GLU A 423 13.79 -2.09 31.68
CA GLU A 423 14.19 -3.32 32.38
C GLU A 423 12.99 -4.21 32.76
N PRO A 424 13.10 -5.54 32.59
CA PRO A 424 12.03 -6.45 32.98
C PRO A 424 11.88 -6.47 34.50
N VAL A 425 10.68 -6.20 34.99
CA VAL A 425 10.33 -6.19 36.41
C VAL A 425 9.59 -7.47 36.78
N LEU A 426 9.84 -8.01 37.98
CA LEU A 426 9.18 -9.21 38.50
C LEU A 426 8.04 -8.80 39.44
N VAL A 427 6.82 -9.22 39.12
CA VAL A 427 5.61 -8.98 39.91
C VAL A 427 5.14 -10.30 40.52
N SER A 428 4.93 -10.34 41.83
CA SER A 428 4.47 -11.57 42.52
C SER A 428 3.01 -11.91 42.16
N GLY A 429 2.78 -13.04 41.48
CA GLY A 429 1.46 -13.51 41.04
C GLY A 429 1.00 -14.81 41.71
N LYS A 430 -0.27 -15.21 41.47
CA LYS A 430 -0.90 -16.42 42.06
C LYS A 430 -0.17 -17.73 41.75
N GLU A 431 0.43 -17.81 40.56
CA GLU A 431 1.10 -19.01 40.05
C GLU A 431 2.63 -18.89 40.06
N GLY A 432 3.17 -17.82 40.66
CA GLY A 432 4.61 -17.51 40.70
C GLY A 432 4.92 -16.06 40.29
N GLU A 433 6.21 -15.74 40.15
CA GLU A 433 6.66 -14.42 39.69
C GLU A 433 6.39 -14.23 38.19
N LEU A 434 5.79 -13.10 37.84
CA LEU A 434 5.50 -12.66 36.48
C LEU A 434 6.58 -11.68 36.03
N SER A 435 7.28 -11.98 34.94
CA SER A 435 8.15 -11.00 34.29
C SER A 435 7.32 -10.04 33.44
N CYS A 436 7.47 -8.75 33.70
CA CYS A 436 6.66 -7.68 33.15
C CYS A 436 7.56 -6.54 32.61
N THR A 437 7.11 -5.84 31.58
CA THR A 437 7.60 -4.48 31.27
C THR A 437 6.62 -3.47 31.86
N ALA A 438 7.12 -2.34 32.34
CA ALA A 438 6.32 -1.38 33.09
C ALA A 438 6.39 0.01 32.45
N ASP A 439 5.23 0.58 32.11
CA ASP A 439 5.14 1.94 31.54
C ASP A 439 4.37 2.84 32.52
N GLU A 440 5.02 3.92 33.00
CA GLU A 440 4.44 4.83 33.98
C GLU A 440 3.65 5.98 33.33
N TYR A 441 2.50 6.31 33.92
CA TYR A 441 1.60 7.39 33.51
C TYR A 441 1.22 8.24 34.73
N ALA A 442 1.79 9.44 34.81
CA ALA A 442 1.41 10.44 35.81
C ALA A 442 0.11 11.15 35.40
N LEU A 443 -0.88 11.16 36.32
CA LEU A 443 -2.06 12.02 36.27
C LEU A 443 -1.96 13.05 37.41
N PRO A 444 -2.68 14.20 37.34
CA PRO A 444 -2.52 15.31 38.28
C PRO A 444 -2.71 14.95 39.77
N GLU A 445 -3.43 13.87 40.06
CA GLU A 445 -3.74 13.44 41.43
C GLU A 445 -3.04 12.15 41.85
N LYS A 446 -2.65 11.27 40.91
CA LYS A 446 -2.18 9.90 41.15
C LYS A 446 -1.28 9.39 40.01
N SER A 447 -0.26 8.59 40.32
CA SER A 447 0.58 7.87 39.36
C SER A 447 0.06 6.45 39.12
N PHE A 448 -0.03 6.03 37.86
CA PHE A 448 -0.41 4.67 37.49
C PHE A 448 0.64 4.04 36.60
N THR A 449 0.87 2.74 36.75
CA THR A 449 1.80 1.99 35.90
C THR A 449 1.10 0.85 35.21
N VAL A 450 1.32 0.74 33.91
CA VAL A 450 0.81 -0.34 33.07
C VAL A 450 1.86 -1.42 32.97
N PHE A 451 1.58 -2.58 33.56
CA PHE A 451 2.43 -3.76 33.47
C PHE A 451 1.99 -4.63 32.30
N THR A 452 2.94 -5.00 31.45
CA THR A 452 2.72 -5.88 30.31
C THR A 452 3.47 -7.19 30.52
N THR A 453 2.76 -8.31 30.48
CA THR A 453 3.34 -9.65 30.62
C THR A 453 2.82 -10.62 29.56
N THR A 454 3.46 -11.77 29.39
CA THR A 454 3.01 -12.82 28.48
C THR A 454 2.68 -14.09 29.25
N VAL A 455 1.39 -14.42 29.32
CA VAL A 455 0.86 -15.65 29.96
C VAL A 455 0.25 -16.53 28.88
N ASP A 456 0.62 -17.82 28.83
CA ASP A 456 0.10 -18.78 27.83
C ASP A 456 0.17 -18.30 26.37
N SER A 457 1.28 -17.66 26.00
CA SER A 457 1.49 -17.03 24.67
C SER A 457 0.49 -15.91 24.33
N ARG A 458 -0.13 -15.29 25.35
CA ARG A 458 -0.97 -14.10 25.23
C ARG A 458 -0.33 -12.95 25.98
N THR A 459 -0.18 -11.83 25.31
CA THR A 459 0.18 -10.57 25.96
C THR A 459 -1.03 -10.06 26.74
N ILE A 460 -0.84 -9.86 28.04
CA ILE A 460 -1.85 -9.37 28.97
C ILE A 460 -1.31 -8.11 29.63
N ARG A 461 -2.20 -7.16 29.90
CA ARG A 461 -1.87 -5.88 30.55
C ARG A 461 -2.71 -5.72 31.79
N PHE A 462 -2.12 -5.18 32.85
CA PHE A 462 -2.85 -4.79 34.05
C PHE A 462 -2.29 -3.47 34.58
N ILE A 463 -3.09 -2.76 35.37
CA ILE A 463 -2.77 -1.43 35.89
C ILE A 463 -2.64 -1.55 37.40
N LEU A 464 -1.57 -0.98 37.94
CA LEU A 464 -1.41 -0.75 39.37
C LEU A 464 -1.30 0.75 39.63
N GLU A 465 -1.80 1.17 40.79
CA GLU A 465 -1.57 2.52 41.30
C GLU A 465 -0.23 2.54 42.03
N HIS A 466 0.51 3.63 41.87
CA HIS A 466 1.76 3.86 42.59
C HIS A 466 1.54 4.91 43.67
N GLU A 467 1.62 4.49 44.93
CA GLU A 467 1.77 5.34 46.10
C GLU A 467 3.27 5.39 46.50
N PRO A 468 3.72 6.38 47.30
CA PRO A 468 5.12 6.46 47.69
C PRO A 468 5.60 5.15 48.35
N ASP A 469 6.54 4.47 47.69
CA ASP A 469 7.16 3.20 48.10
C ASP A 469 6.26 1.94 48.06
N GLU A 470 5.01 2.04 47.57
CA GLU A 470 4.06 0.91 47.54
C GLU A 470 3.22 0.86 46.25
N TRP A 471 3.00 -0.35 45.73
CA TRP A 471 2.17 -0.61 44.56
C TRP A 471 0.81 -1.15 44.99
N GLU A 472 -0.28 -0.45 44.66
CA GLU A 472 -1.62 -0.82 45.12
C GLU A 472 -2.56 -1.22 43.98
N LEU A 473 -3.54 -2.06 44.34
CA LEU A 473 -4.67 -2.34 43.48
C LEU A 473 -5.52 -1.07 43.35
N PRO A 474 -5.79 -0.59 42.12
CA PRO A 474 -6.50 0.66 41.94
C PRO A 474 -7.96 0.52 42.37
N ASP A 475 -8.41 1.45 43.22
CA ASP A 475 -9.74 1.45 43.84
C ASP A 475 -10.90 1.46 42.82
N SER A 476 -12.06 0.94 43.22
CA SER A 476 -13.28 0.96 42.38
C SER A 476 -13.78 2.38 42.01
N SER A 477 -13.41 3.40 42.79
CA SER A 477 -13.65 4.82 42.50
C SER A 477 -12.70 5.38 41.43
N ALA A 478 -11.57 4.71 41.17
CA ALA A 478 -10.57 5.11 40.18
C ALA A 478 -10.87 4.59 38.76
N ASN A 479 -12.05 4.03 38.49
CA ASN A 479 -12.42 3.49 37.18
C ASN A 479 -12.28 4.52 36.04
N GLU A 480 -12.64 5.79 36.28
CA GLU A 480 -12.47 6.85 35.28
C GLU A 480 -10.99 7.19 35.05
N LEU A 481 -10.17 7.21 36.10
CA LEU A 481 -8.72 7.44 36.00
C LEU A 481 -8.03 6.29 35.28
N GLN A 482 -8.38 5.03 35.59
CA GLN A 482 -7.90 3.86 34.86
C GLN A 482 -8.29 3.91 33.38
N GLN A 483 -9.50 4.37 33.05
CA GLN A 483 -9.92 4.53 31.67
C GLN A 483 -9.08 5.59 30.94
N ARG A 484 -8.75 6.71 31.59
CA ARG A 484 -7.83 7.72 31.04
C ARG A 484 -6.42 7.16 30.84
N VAL A 485 -5.89 6.38 31.78
CA VAL A 485 -4.59 5.71 31.64
C VAL A 485 -4.59 4.73 30.46
N ARG A 486 -5.65 3.92 30.31
CA ARG A 486 -5.81 3.02 29.15
C ARG A 486 -5.82 3.79 27.83
N GLN A 487 -6.54 4.92 27.78
CA GLN A 487 -6.59 5.78 26.60
C GLN A 487 -5.22 6.40 26.29
N ARG A 488 -4.50 6.90 27.31
CA ARG A 488 -3.16 7.49 27.14
C ARG A 488 -2.12 6.44 26.73
N TYR A 489 -2.19 5.25 27.32
CA TYR A 489 -1.38 4.09 26.90
C TYR A 489 -1.67 3.70 25.45
N SER A 490 -2.94 3.62 25.07
CA SER A 490 -3.32 3.34 23.68
C SER A 490 -2.86 4.45 22.73
N ALA A 491 -2.97 5.72 23.10
CA ALA A 491 -2.49 6.81 22.25
C ALA A 491 -0.96 6.75 22.04
N TYR A 492 -0.21 6.45 23.10
CA TYR A 492 1.26 6.35 23.06
C TYR A 492 1.75 5.15 22.23
N HIS A 493 1.06 4.01 22.35
CA HIS A 493 1.41 2.77 21.64
C HIS A 493 0.72 2.64 20.25
N ALA A 494 0.19 3.73 19.72
CA ALA A 494 -0.41 3.76 18.38
C ALA A 494 0.68 3.56 17.30
N PRO A 495 0.50 2.62 16.34
CA PRO A 495 1.44 2.46 15.24
C PRO A 495 1.57 3.74 14.41
N VAL A 496 2.79 4.05 13.96
CA VAL A 496 3.06 5.24 13.10
C VAL A 496 2.21 5.23 11.81
N SER A 497 1.78 4.05 11.35
CA SER A 497 0.94 3.86 10.16
C SER A 497 -0.55 4.19 10.39
N MET A 498 -0.96 4.46 11.63
CA MET A 498 -2.33 4.84 12.02
C MET A 498 -2.51 6.36 11.91
N GLU A 499 -3.63 6.81 11.35
CA GLU A 499 -4.02 8.23 11.42
C GLU A 499 -4.26 8.59 12.88
N SER A 500 -3.63 9.68 13.37
CA SER A 500 -3.90 10.19 14.70
C SER A 500 -5.37 10.62 14.77
N VAL A 501 -6.13 9.99 15.66
CA VAL A 501 -7.39 10.57 16.13
C VAL A 501 -6.97 11.85 16.86
N HIS A 502 -7.55 13.00 16.52
CA HIS A 502 -7.29 14.27 17.23
C HIS A 502 -7.39 14.05 18.75
N THR A 503 -6.23 13.91 19.39
CA THR A 503 -6.04 13.93 20.84
C THR A 503 -5.26 15.19 21.21
N ASP A 504 -5.45 16.28 20.47
CA ASP A 504 -4.93 17.60 20.86
C ASP A 504 -5.58 18.08 22.17
N GLU A 505 -6.72 17.51 22.58
CA GLU A 505 -7.34 17.76 23.90
C GLU A 505 -6.68 17.02 25.08
N TYR A 506 -5.80 16.04 24.84
CA TYR A 506 -5.26 15.19 25.93
C TYR A 506 -3.73 15.28 26.10
N MET A 507 -3.07 16.09 25.28
CA MET A 507 -1.61 16.25 25.27
C MET A 507 -1.15 17.64 25.75
N GLU A 508 -2.07 18.50 26.20
CA GLU A 508 -1.67 19.66 27.01
C GLU A 508 -1.20 19.13 28.37
N GLU A 509 0.12 18.92 28.50
CA GLU A 509 0.75 19.05 29.82
C GLU A 509 0.37 20.44 30.35
N PRO A 510 -0.21 20.56 31.56
CA PRO A 510 -0.30 21.86 32.18
C PRO A 510 1.14 22.34 32.35
N TYR A 511 1.50 23.37 31.58
CA TYR A 511 2.67 24.17 31.90
C TYR A 511 2.44 24.69 33.32
N ASP A 512 3.24 24.22 34.27
CA ASP A 512 3.38 24.89 35.55
C ASP A 512 3.84 26.33 35.27
N GLU A 513 2.90 27.27 35.29
CA GLU A 513 3.24 28.67 35.48
C GLU A 513 3.85 28.79 36.87
N ASP A 514 5.18 28.93 36.94
CA ASP A 514 5.90 29.34 38.14
C ASP A 514 5.19 30.56 38.77
N PRO A 515 4.59 30.44 39.97
CA PRO A 515 3.90 31.55 40.62
C PRO A 515 4.88 32.49 41.34
N GLU A 516 6.06 32.74 40.77
CA GLU A 516 7.04 33.71 41.30
C GLU A 516 7.70 34.52 40.19
N THR A 517 6.92 35.33 39.46
CA THR A 517 7.42 36.63 38.97
C THR A 517 6.27 37.65 38.91
N VAL A 518 6.13 38.42 39.99
CA VAL A 518 5.44 39.73 40.01
C VAL A 518 6.48 40.82 40.20
#